data_AF-A0A2I0NI20-F1
#
_entry.id   AF-A0A2I0NI20-F1
#
_cell.length_a   1.000
_cell.length_b   1.000
_cell.length_c   1.000
_cell.angle_alpha   90.00
_cell.angle_beta   90.00
_cell.angle_gamma   90.00
#
_symmetry.space_group_name_H-M   'P 1'
#
loop_
_entity.id
_entity.type
_entity.pdbx_description
1 polymer ?
#
loop_
_entity_poly.entity_id
_entity_poly.type
_entity_poly.pdbx_seq_one_letter_code
_entity_poly.pdbx_strand_id
1 'polypeptide(L)'
;MSYLVSKVIRTWKTETHLYFYISIEIMDKIARAVNQLYEKYPYPYLPVKSENDLIGKLHHNVMANILETAGLEITSLSGKTILDAGCGTGEKACYYSYHGANVSAIDLSSASLLRARELADKFNLAVDFKQCDIADFTPFNQFDHIFCLGVLHHTSDPYTRFGKLAGMCKPGGTITVGLYNTYGRLWHRLRRMKIRKKAGNNIEKRMDYVERAIFGRKFKSAHEKAFAADKYANPYESYHSVGEVLGWFDKNDISFTGAYPQTGKGKIGALITQLKWLSARKGFFIVSGKKNP
;
A
#
# COMPACT_ATOMS: atom_id res chain seq x y z
N MET A 1 3.16 35.64 -38.67
CA MET A 1 2.51 34.80 -37.65
C MET A 1 3.11 33.39 -37.50
N SER A 2 3.88 32.84 -38.46
CA SER A 2 4.42 31.47 -38.36
C SER A 2 5.70 31.30 -37.52
N TYR A 3 6.46 32.37 -37.26
CA TYR A 3 7.72 32.27 -36.50
C TYR A 3 7.51 32.15 -34.98
N LEU A 4 6.49 32.81 -34.42
CA LEU A 4 6.14 32.75 -32.98
C LEU A 4 5.51 31.41 -32.58
N VAL A 5 4.73 30.79 -33.46
CA VAL A 5 4.11 29.47 -33.21
C VAL A 5 5.17 28.35 -33.15
N SER A 6 6.23 28.44 -33.96
CA SER A 6 7.34 27.47 -33.95
C SER A 6 8.17 27.51 -32.66
N LYS A 7 8.31 28.69 -32.03
CA LYS A 7 9.10 28.87 -30.80
C LYS A 7 8.33 28.39 -29.57
N VAL A 8 7.02 28.57 -29.54
CA VAL A 8 6.12 28.04 -28.49
C VAL A 8 6.00 26.52 -28.58
N ILE A 9 5.93 25.92 -29.78
CA ILE A 9 5.89 24.45 -29.92
C ILE A 9 7.24 23.79 -29.56
N ARG A 10 8.38 24.48 -29.77
CA ARG A 10 9.71 23.97 -29.39
C ARG A 10 9.97 24.02 -27.88
N THR A 11 9.50 25.05 -27.17
CA THR A 11 9.65 25.13 -25.70
C THR A 11 8.74 24.16 -24.96
N TRP A 12 7.54 23.87 -25.50
CA TRP A 12 6.61 22.89 -24.90
C TRP A 12 7.12 21.44 -24.97
N LYS A 13 7.85 21.06 -26.02
CA LYS A 13 8.45 19.71 -26.15
C LYS A 13 9.64 19.50 -25.22
N THR A 14 10.48 20.51 -24.97
CA THR A 14 11.67 20.32 -24.14
C THR A 14 11.36 20.29 -22.65
N GLU A 15 10.39 21.07 -22.17
CA GLU A 15 9.99 21.03 -20.75
C GLU A 15 9.25 19.73 -20.42
N THR A 16 8.28 19.30 -21.22
CA THR A 16 7.55 18.03 -20.96
C THR A 16 8.48 16.81 -20.99
N HIS A 17 9.45 16.75 -21.91
CA HIS A 17 10.43 15.66 -21.94
C HIS A 17 11.40 15.70 -20.74
N LEU A 18 11.81 16.90 -20.29
CA LEU A 18 12.68 17.03 -19.11
C LEU A 18 11.93 16.73 -17.81
N TYR A 19 10.69 17.20 -17.66
CA TYR A 19 9.81 16.84 -16.54
C TYR A 19 9.48 15.35 -16.54
N PHE A 20 9.29 14.74 -17.71
CA PHE A 20 9.07 13.31 -17.86
C PHE A 20 10.31 12.50 -17.46
N TYR A 21 11.51 12.89 -17.90
CA TYR A 21 12.77 12.23 -17.52
C TYR A 21 13.10 12.41 -16.03
N ILE A 22 12.95 13.64 -15.51
CA ILE A 22 13.11 13.94 -14.08
C ILE A 22 12.07 13.16 -13.27
N SER A 23 10.83 13.02 -13.76
CA SER A 23 9.82 12.20 -13.10
C SER A 23 10.20 10.72 -13.12
N ILE A 24 10.72 10.17 -14.21
CA ILE A 24 11.15 8.76 -14.29
C ILE A 24 12.36 8.50 -13.39
N GLU A 25 13.38 9.36 -13.38
CA GLU A 25 14.52 9.24 -12.47
C GLU A 25 14.13 9.39 -10.99
N ILE A 26 13.21 10.31 -10.68
CA ILE A 26 12.67 10.47 -9.32
C ILE A 26 11.78 9.28 -8.93
N MET A 27 10.98 8.74 -9.87
CA MET A 27 10.11 7.58 -9.68
C MET A 27 10.95 6.35 -9.31
N ASP A 28 12.02 6.11 -10.06
CA ASP A 28 12.98 5.04 -9.78
C ASP A 28 13.74 5.26 -8.46
N LYS A 29 14.10 6.51 -8.12
CA LYS A 29 14.78 6.82 -6.86
C LYS A 29 13.90 6.59 -5.62
N ILE A 30 12.62 6.94 -5.68
CA ILE A 30 11.67 6.69 -4.56
C ILE A 30 11.49 5.19 -4.37
N ALA A 31 11.22 4.45 -5.45
CA ALA A 31 11.06 3.00 -5.41
C ALA A 31 12.31 2.32 -4.83
N ARG A 32 13.51 2.70 -5.29
CA ARG A 32 14.79 2.18 -4.75
C ARG A 32 14.98 2.51 -3.28
N ALA A 33 14.73 3.74 -2.85
CA ALA A 33 14.90 4.13 -1.45
C ALA A 33 13.93 3.39 -0.52
N VAL A 34 12.65 3.29 -0.92
CA VAL A 34 11.64 2.54 -0.18
C VAL A 34 11.99 1.05 -0.15
N ASN A 35 12.43 0.48 -1.28
CA ASN A 35 12.86 -0.91 -1.32
C ASN A 35 14.04 -1.17 -0.36
N GLN A 36 15.06 -0.28 -0.33
CA GLN A 36 16.18 -0.39 0.61
C GLN A 36 15.75 -0.43 2.08
N LEU A 37 14.66 0.27 2.45
CA LEU A 37 14.09 0.18 3.79
C LEU A 37 13.56 -1.23 4.06
N TYR A 38 12.75 -1.77 3.15
CA TYR A 38 12.08 -3.07 3.34
C TYR A 38 13.00 -4.28 3.11
N GLU A 39 14.08 -4.13 2.33
CA GLU A 39 15.15 -5.12 2.25
C GLU A 39 15.86 -5.27 3.60
N LYS A 40 16.05 -4.14 4.31
CA LYS A 40 16.67 -4.13 5.64
C LYS A 40 15.70 -4.48 6.76
N TYR A 41 14.46 -4.06 6.63
CA TYR A 41 13.39 -4.23 7.62
C TYR A 41 12.13 -4.77 6.93
N PRO A 42 12.10 -6.08 6.60
CA PRO A 42 10.90 -6.70 6.05
C PRO A 42 9.68 -6.41 6.90
N TYR A 43 8.59 -6.00 6.24
CA TYR A 43 7.37 -5.55 6.91
C TYR A 43 6.11 -6.09 6.19
N PRO A 44 5.05 -6.47 6.91
CA PRO A 44 4.99 -6.63 8.36
C PRO A 44 6.00 -7.68 8.88
N TYR A 45 6.16 -7.78 10.20
CA TYR A 45 7.01 -8.82 10.77
C TYR A 45 6.22 -9.43 11.91
N LEU A 46 5.11 -10.09 11.58
CA LEU A 46 4.28 -10.71 12.60
C LEU A 46 4.81 -12.13 12.87
N PRO A 47 5.08 -12.49 14.14
CA PRO A 47 5.61 -13.82 14.45
C PRO A 47 4.49 -14.87 14.31
N VAL A 48 4.23 -15.34 13.08
CA VAL A 48 3.28 -16.42 12.82
C VAL A 48 3.93 -17.77 13.13
N LYS A 49 3.70 -18.28 14.34
CA LYS A 49 4.35 -19.51 14.83
C LYS A 49 3.49 -20.76 14.61
N SER A 50 2.18 -20.60 14.60
CA SER A 50 1.20 -21.66 14.48
C SER A 50 0.11 -21.27 13.49
N GLU A 51 -0.70 -22.24 13.08
CA GLU A 51 -1.89 -22.00 12.25
C GLU A 51 -2.85 -21.04 12.95
N ASN A 52 -3.03 -21.19 14.27
CA ASN A 52 -3.79 -20.25 15.10
C ASN A 52 -3.22 -18.82 15.09
N ASP A 53 -1.93 -18.60 14.81
CA ASP A 53 -1.42 -17.23 14.63
C ASP A 53 -1.78 -16.68 13.25
N LEU A 54 -1.87 -17.54 12.23
CA LEU A 54 -2.26 -17.18 10.88
C LEU A 54 -3.76 -16.85 10.78
N ILE A 55 -4.60 -17.69 11.38
CA ILE A 55 -6.07 -17.61 11.28
C ILE A 55 -6.75 -17.13 12.57
N GLY A 56 -5.98 -16.87 13.62
CA GLY A 56 -6.51 -16.54 14.94
C GLY A 56 -7.32 -15.25 14.95
N LYS A 57 -8.13 -15.08 16.00
CA LYS A 57 -9.14 -14.03 16.13
C LYS A 57 -8.65 -12.63 15.78
N LEU A 58 -7.42 -12.25 16.16
CA LEU A 58 -6.90 -10.91 15.84
C LEU A 58 -6.63 -10.73 14.34
N HIS A 59 -5.90 -11.65 13.73
CA HIS A 59 -5.64 -11.64 12.28
C HIS A 59 -6.95 -11.76 11.51
N HIS A 60 -7.81 -12.70 11.93
CA HIS A 60 -9.13 -12.91 11.35
C HIS A 60 -9.99 -11.65 11.41
N ASN A 61 -10.06 -10.94 12.54
CA ASN A 61 -10.83 -9.71 12.64
C ASN A 61 -10.30 -8.62 11.71
N VAL A 62 -8.98 -8.48 11.56
CA VAL A 62 -8.40 -7.50 10.63
C VAL A 62 -8.78 -7.87 9.19
N MET A 63 -8.65 -9.14 8.80
CA MET A 63 -9.03 -9.60 7.47
C MET A 63 -10.53 -9.48 7.22
N ALA A 64 -11.37 -9.81 8.21
CA ALA A 64 -12.82 -9.65 8.12
C ALA A 64 -13.21 -8.19 7.89
N ASN A 65 -12.62 -7.24 8.62
CA ASN A 65 -12.86 -5.80 8.38
C ASN A 65 -12.44 -5.38 6.96
N ILE A 66 -11.34 -5.92 6.42
CA ILE A 66 -10.90 -5.66 5.05
C ILE A 66 -11.93 -6.22 4.06
N LEU A 67 -12.33 -7.48 4.22
CA LEU A 67 -13.27 -8.17 3.32
C LEU A 67 -14.66 -7.52 3.35
N GLU A 68 -15.13 -7.11 4.54
CA GLU A 68 -16.40 -6.41 4.73
C GLU A 68 -16.46 -5.12 3.91
N THR A 69 -15.35 -4.36 3.81
CA THR A 69 -15.33 -3.15 2.97
C THR A 69 -15.61 -3.44 1.48
N ALA A 70 -15.24 -4.63 1.01
CA ALA A 70 -15.52 -5.11 -0.34
C ALA A 70 -16.85 -5.86 -0.46
N GLY A 71 -17.62 -6.03 0.63
CA GLY A 71 -18.82 -6.85 0.67
C GLY A 71 -18.53 -8.34 0.46
N LEU A 72 -17.38 -8.80 0.94
CA LEU A 72 -16.93 -10.19 0.83
C LEU A 72 -16.98 -10.88 2.19
N GLU A 73 -17.26 -12.18 2.15
CA GLU A 73 -17.14 -13.08 3.29
C GLU A 73 -15.91 -13.97 3.08
N ILE A 74 -15.30 -14.45 4.16
CA ILE A 74 -14.09 -15.29 4.03
C ILE A 74 -14.31 -16.55 3.21
N THR A 75 -15.51 -17.13 3.31
CA THR A 75 -15.90 -18.33 2.56
C THR A 75 -16.07 -18.08 1.06
N SER A 76 -16.28 -16.82 0.63
CA SER A 76 -16.45 -16.48 -0.78
C SER A 76 -15.15 -16.40 -1.56
N LEU A 77 -13.99 -16.47 -0.88
CA LEU A 77 -12.67 -16.44 -1.50
C LEU A 77 -12.26 -17.77 -2.13
N SER A 78 -12.86 -18.88 -1.70
CA SER A 78 -12.51 -20.21 -2.20
C SER A 78 -12.71 -20.31 -3.72
N GLY A 79 -11.69 -20.78 -4.43
CA GLY A 79 -11.65 -20.87 -5.89
C GLY A 79 -11.49 -19.55 -6.62
N LYS A 80 -11.45 -18.40 -5.93
CA LYS A 80 -11.25 -17.08 -6.55
C LYS A 80 -9.79 -16.81 -6.86
N THR A 81 -9.55 -16.05 -7.92
CA THR A 81 -8.23 -15.53 -8.27
C THR A 81 -7.99 -14.20 -7.57
N ILE A 82 -6.92 -14.12 -6.77
CA ILE A 82 -6.62 -12.95 -5.94
C ILE A 82 -5.22 -12.42 -6.25
N LEU A 83 -5.10 -11.09 -6.35
CA LEU A 83 -3.82 -10.40 -6.34
C LEU A 83 -3.60 -9.67 -5.01
N ASP A 84 -2.54 -10.01 -4.28
CA ASP A 84 -2.00 -9.18 -3.17
C ASP A 84 -0.83 -8.35 -3.70
N ALA A 85 -1.11 -7.09 -4.07
CA ALA A 85 -0.15 -6.17 -4.64
C ALA A 85 0.59 -5.39 -3.56
N GLY A 86 1.90 -5.65 -3.42
CA GLY A 86 2.74 -5.25 -2.29
C GLY A 86 2.45 -6.12 -1.07
N CYS A 87 2.66 -7.43 -1.24
CA CYS A 87 2.28 -8.43 -0.24
C CYS A 87 3.14 -8.39 1.03
N GLY A 88 4.29 -7.72 1.01
CA GLY A 88 5.25 -7.70 2.11
C GLY A 88 5.69 -9.12 2.45
N THR A 89 5.62 -9.46 3.73
CA THR A 89 5.94 -10.78 4.28
C THR A 89 4.84 -11.84 4.13
N GLY A 90 3.81 -11.55 3.33
CA GLY A 90 2.91 -12.56 2.79
C GLY A 90 1.78 -13.02 3.72
N GLU A 91 1.57 -12.43 4.90
CA GLU A 91 0.55 -12.89 5.85
C GLU A 91 -0.86 -12.90 5.24
N LYS A 92 -1.21 -11.87 4.46
CA LYS A 92 -2.52 -11.78 3.80
C LYS A 92 -2.63 -12.78 2.66
N ALA A 93 -1.62 -12.84 1.79
CA ALA A 93 -1.56 -13.81 0.70
C ALA A 93 -1.69 -15.25 1.21
N CYS A 94 -0.97 -15.60 2.29
CA CYS A 94 -1.07 -16.90 2.94
C CYS A 94 -2.46 -17.12 3.56
N TYR A 95 -3.03 -16.11 4.23
CA TYR A 95 -4.39 -16.20 4.77
C TYR A 95 -5.43 -16.46 3.68
N TYR A 96 -5.36 -15.78 2.54
CA TYR A 96 -6.28 -16.01 1.42
C TYR A 96 -6.09 -17.40 0.79
N SER A 97 -4.84 -17.85 0.61
CA SER A 97 -4.53 -19.18 0.08
C SER A 97 -5.00 -20.28 1.02
N TYR A 98 -4.82 -20.11 2.34
CA TYR A 98 -5.34 -21.02 3.36
C TYR A 98 -6.87 -21.17 3.26
N HIS A 99 -7.59 -20.12 2.89
CA HIS A 99 -9.03 -20.14 2.66
C HIS A 99 -9.43 -20.55 1.22
N GLY A 100 -8.53 -21.18 0.47
CA GLY A 100 -8.81 -21.82 -0.82
C GLY A 100 -8.74 -20.90 -2.03
N ALA A 101 -8.22 -19.68 -1.90
CA ALA A 101 -8.03 -18.78 -3.04
C ALA A 101 -6.79 -19.14 -3.87
N ASN A 102 -6.84 -18.87 -5.17
CA ASN A 102 -5.70 -18.91 -6.08
C ASN A 102 -4.96 -17.56 -6.04
N VAL A 103 -3.88 -17.49 -5.27
CA VAL A 103 -3.23 -16.21 -4.93
C VAL A 103 -1.96 -15.98 -5.75
N SER A 104 -1.92 -14.85 -6.46
CA SER A 104 -0.68 -14.23 -6.91
C SER A 104 -0.32 -13.09 -5.97
N ALA A 105 0.95 -12.99 -5.59
CA ALA A 105 1.42 -12.01 -4.63
C ALA A 105 2.72 -11.37 -5.14
N ILE A 106 2.76 -10.05 -5.17
CA ILE A 106 3.92 -9.31 -5.70
C ILE A 106 4.46 -8.34 -4.66
N ASP A 107 5.79 -8.18 -4.62
CA ASP A 107 6.46 -7.16 -3.81
C ASP A 107 7.80 -6.77 -4.46
N LEU A 108 8.32 -5.59 -4.13
CA LEU A 108 9.65 -5.16 -4.60
C LEU A 108 10.78 -5.79 -3.77
N SER A 109 10.54 -6.03 -2.48
CA SER A 109 11.55 -6.46 -1.52
C SER A 109 11.75 -7.97 -1.59
N SER A 110 12.94 -8.37 -2.03
CA SER A 110 13.36 -9.77 -2.05
C SER A 110 13.44 -10.35 -0.64
N ALA A 111 13.91 -9.59 0.35
CA ALA A 111 13.92 -10.01 1.75
C ALA A 111 12.51 -10.21 2.32
N SER A 112 11.53 -9.38 1.94
CA SER A 112 10.13 -9.58 2.33
C SER A 112 9.56 -10.85 1.70
N LEU A 113 9.79 -11.05 0.40
CA LEU A 113 9.33 -12.24 -0.33
C LEU A 113 9.96 -13.53 0.16
N LEU A 114 11.21 -13.49 0.62
CA LEU A 114 11.84 -14.66 1.25
C LEU A 114 11.03 -15.11 2.47
N ARG A 115 10.67 -14.17 3.37
CA ARG A 115 9.82 -14.50 4.54
C ARG A 115 8.42 -14.95 4.13
N ALA A 116 7.87 -14.37 3.07
CA ALA A 116 6.56 -14.74 2.55
C ALA A 116 6.54 -16.20 2.06
N ARG A 117 7.60 -16.62 1.36
CA ARG A 117 7.79 -18.02 0.94
C ARG A 117 7.98 -18.94 2.13
N GLU A 118 8.84 -18.58 3.10
CA GLU A 118 9.02 -19.34 4.34
C GLU A 118 7.68 -19.54 5.08
N LEU A 119 6.83 -18.51 5.11
CA LEU A 119 5.51 -18.58 5.73
C LEU A 119 4.57 -19.52 4.98
N ALA A 120 4.55 -19.44 3.65
CA ALA A 120 3.72 -20.32 2.82
C ALA A 120 4.18 -21.79 2.93
N ASP A 121 5.49 -22.05 2.82
CA ASP A 121 6.08 -23.38 2.93
C ASP A 121 5.76 -24.01 4.29
N LYS A 122 5.85 -23.23 5.37
CA LYS A 122 5.53 -23.67 6.73
C LYS A 122 4.11 -24.23 6.87
N PHE A 123 3.15 -23.72 6.11
CA PHE A 123 1.75 -24.13 6.15
C PHE A 123 1.31 -24.90 4.90
N ASN A 124 2.26 -25.31 4.04
CA ASN A 124 2.00 -26.00 2.77
C ASN A 124 1.01 -25.25 1.86
N LEU A 125 1.14 -23.93 1.78
CA LEU A 125 0.24 -23.06 1.03
C LEU A 125 0.79 -22.79 -0.37
N ALA A 126 -0.08 -22.86 -1.38
CA ALA A 126 0.26 -22.52 -2.75
C ALA A 126 -0.02 -21.02 -3.00
N VAL A 127 1.05 -20.22 -3.06
CA VAL A 127 1.02 -18.79 -3.40
C VAL A 127 2.08 -18.50 -4.45
N ASP A 128 1.69 -17.84 -5.54
CA ASP A 128 2.61 -17.43 -6.61
C ASP A 128 3.28 -16.09 -6.27
N PHE A 129 4.44 -16.16 -5.62
CA PHE A 129 5.23 -14.99 -5.20
C PHE A 129 6.21 -14.49 -6.27
N LYS A 130 6.06 -13.24 -6.71
CA LYS A 130 6.94 -12.59 -7.70
C LYS A 130 7.55 -11.30 -7.19
N GLN A 131 8.85 -11.14 -7.42
CA GLN A 131 9.53 -9.86 -7.19
C GLN A 131 9.24 -8.92 -8.36
N CYS A 132 8.46 -7.87 -8.14
CA CYS A 132 7.99 -6.99 -9.21
C CYS A 132 7.46 -5.65 -8.68
N ASP A 133 7.69 -4.55 -9.41
CA ASP A 133 6.91 -3.31 -9.21
C ASP A 133 5.51 -3.52 -9.80
N ILE A 134 4.50 -2.96 -9.14
CA ILE A 134 3.15 -2.84 -9.73
C ILE A 134 3.24 -2.22 -11.12
N ALA A 135 4.08 -1.18 -11.30
CA ALA A 135 4.28 -0.48 -12.57
C ALA A 135 4.72 -1.40 -13.72
N ASP A 136 5.37 -2.53 -13.43
CA ASP A 136 5.92 -3.46 -14.42
C ASP A 136 5.18 -4.80 -14.47
N PHE A 137 4.37 -5.11 -13.45
CA PHE A 137 3.63 -6.37 -13.39
C PHE A 137 2.56 -6.50 -14.48
N THR A 138 2.62 -7.56 -15.28
CA THR A 138 1.64 -7.84 -16.35
C THR A 138 1.20 -9.31 -16.24
N PRO A 139 0.04 -9.60 -15.62
CA PRO A 139 -0.43 -10.97 -15.47
C PRO A 139 -1.03 -11.50 -16.78
N PHE A 140 -1.08 -12.82 -16.95
CA PHE A 140 -1.77 -13.46 -18.07
C PHE A 140 -3.29 -13.39 -17.94
N ASN A 141 -3.81 -13.41 -16.70
CA ASN A 141 -5.23 -13.42 -16.39
C ASN A 141 -5.60 -12.23 -15.48
N GLN A 142 -6.85 -11.81 -15.56
CA GLN A 142 -7.43 -10.85 -14.62
C GLN A 142 -7.81 -11.54 -13.29
N PHE A 143 -7.98 -10.73 -12.24
CA PHE A 143 -8.28 -11.19 -10.88
C PHE A 143 -9.72 -10.87 -10.47
N ASP A 144 -10.32 -11.78 -9.69
CA ASP A 144 -11.63 -11.56 -9.08
C ASP A 144 -11.54 -10.51 -7.97
N HIS A 145 -10.46 -10.54 -7.18
CA HIS A 145 -10.22 -9.59 -6.09
C HIS A 145 -8.77 -9.10 -6.08
N ILE A 146 -8.58 -7.79 -5.94
CA ILE A 146 -7.27 -7.16 -5.83
C ILE A 146 -7.16 -6.44 -4.49
N PHE A 147 -6.13 -6.75 -3.72
CA PHE A 147 -5.80 -6.09 -2.47
C PHE A 147 -4.47 -5.35 -2.62
N CYS A 148 -4.44 -4.07 -2.25
CA CYS A 148 -3.25 -3.23 -2.29
C CYS A 148 -3.20 -2.36 -1.02
N LEU A 149 -2.76 -2.95 0.09
CA LEU A 149 -2.87 -2.38 1.43
C LEU A 149 -1.50 -1.98 1.95
N GLY A 150 -1.28 -0.69 2.24
CA GLY A 150 0.01 -0.26 2.79
C GLY A 150 1.06 0.15 1.74
N VAL A 151 0.66 0.32 0.47
CA VAL A 151 1.63 0.29 -0.64
C VAL A 151 1.67 1.58 -1.44
N LEU A 152 0.55 1.98 -2.08
CA LEU A 152 0.57 3.07 -3.07
C LEU A 152 1.10 4.39 -2.51
N HIS A 153 0.92 4.66 -1.21
CA HIS A 153 1.42 5.88 -0.58
C HIS A 153 2.94 5.90 -0.37
N HIS A 154 3.63 4.79 -0.59
CA HIS A 154 5.09 4.73 -0.66
C HIS A 154 5.61 4.82 -2.10
N THR A 155 4.72 4.97 -3.08
CA THR A 155 5.08 5.07 -4.50
C THR A 155 5.08 6.51 -4.98
N SER A 156 5.90 6.79 -5.97
CA SER A 156 6.03 8.12 -6.58
C SER A 156 4.80 8.56 -7.38
N ASP A 157 4.04 7.60 -7.91
CA ASP A 157 2.81 7.84 -8.68
C ASP A 157 1.74 6.82 -8.25
N PRO A 158 1.00 7.13 -7.17
CA PRO A 158 -0.02 6.25 -6.62
C PRO A 158 -1.18 6.00 -7.59
N TYR A 159 -1.59 7.01 -8.37
CA TYR A 159 -2.75 6.90 -9.25
C TYR A 159 -2.46 6.03 -10.47
N THR A 160 -1.31 6.21 -11.12
CA THR A 160 -0.94 5.38 -12.28
C THR A 160 -0.85 3.91 -11.90
N ARG A 161 -0.23 3.59 -10.76
CA ARG A 161 -0.17 2.21 -10.24
C ARG A 161 -1.56 1.68 -9.87
N PHE A 162 -2.41 2.50 -9.27
CA PHE A 162 -3.81 2.16 -9.01
C PHE A 162 -4.56 1.83 -10.32
N GLY A 163 -4.44 2.67 -11.35
CA GLY A 163 -5.10 2.46 -12.65
C GLY A 163 -4.64 1.15 -13.30
N LYS A 164 -3.35 0.82 -13.18
CA LYS A 164 -2.84 -0.47 -13.66
C LYS A 164 -3.48 -1.66 -12.93
N LEU A 165 -3.58 -1.59 -11.60
CA LEU A 165 -4.28 -2.61 -10.81
C LEU A 165 -5.76 -2.69 -11.21
N ALA A 166 -6.44 -1.56 -11.38
CA ALA A 166 -7.83 -1.51 -11.79
C ALA A 166 -8.06 -2.18 -13.17
N GLY A 167 -7.11 -2.05 -14.10
CA GLY A 167 -7.14 -2.74 -15.39
C GLY A 167 -6.94 -4.26 -15.32
N MET A 168 -6.34 -4.76 -14.23
CA MET A 168 -6.19 -6.20 -13.97
C MET A 168 -7.41 -6.80 -13.24
N CYS A 169 -8.34 -5.97 -12.77
CA CYS A 169 -9.55 -6.42 -12.09
C CYS A 169 -10.60 -6.85 -13.12
N LYS A 170 -11.19 -8.03 -12.93
CA LYS A 170 -12.30 -8.49 -13.77
C LYS A 170 -13.51 -7.55 -13.65
N PRO A 171 -14.33 -7.40 -14.71
CA PRO A 171 -15.66 -6.83 -14.57
C PRO A 171 -16.46 -7.58 -13.48
N GLY A 172 -17.07 -6.84 -12.56
CA GLY A 172 -17.74 -7.40 -11.38
C GLY A 172 -16.82 -7.83 -10.23
N GLY A 173 -15.49 -7.81 -10.41
CA GLY A 173 -14.50 -8.03 -9.37
C GLY A 173 -14.38 -6.86 -8.39
N THR A 174 -13.57 -7.02 -7.34
CA THR A 174 -13.35 -5.97 -6.35
C THR A 174 -11.89 -5.53 -6.27
N ILE A 175 -11.70 -4.25 -5.94
CA ILE A 175 -10.39 -3.67 -5.63
C ILE A 175 -10.45 -3.00 -4.28
N THR A 176 -9.46 -3.28 -3.43
CA THR A 176 -9.35 -2.79 -2.05
C THR A 176 -8.00 -2.14 -1.85
N VAL A 177 -7.98 -0.86 -1.47
CA VAL A 177 -6.76 -0.07 -1.28
C VAL A 177 -6.66 0.47 0.14
N GLY A 178 -5.46 0.43 0.72
CA GLY A 178 -5.18 0.90 2.07
C GLY A 178 -4.09 1.97 2.10
N LEU A 179 -4.43 3.19 2.55
CA LEU A 179 -3.57 4.36 2.39
C LEU A 179 -3.42 5.19 3.68
N TYR A 180 -2.36 6.00 3.74
CA TYR A 180 -2.22 7.00 4.79
C TYR A 180 -3.10 8.22 4.55
N ASN A 181 -3.86 8.57 5.59
CA ASN A 181 -4.84 9.64 5.53
C ASN A 181 -4.22 11.04 5.65
N THR A 182 -4.62 11.97 4.77
CA THR A 182 -4.17 13.38 4.79
C THR A 182 -4.36 14.07 6.14
N TYR A 183 -5.52 13.90 6.76
CA TYR A 183 -5.89 14.59 7.99
C TYR A 183 -5.45 13.79 9.21
N GLY A 184 -5.78 12.50 9.25
CA GLY A 184 -5.47 11.60 10.36
C GLY A 184 -3.98 11.43 10.66
N ARG A 185 -3.09 11.58 9.66
CA ARG A 185 -1.64 11.53 9.85
C ARG A 185 -0.97 12.87 10.15
N LEU A 186 -1.69 13.99 10.31
CA LEU A 186 -1.05 15.30 10.50
C LEU A 186 -0.01 15.31 11.64
N TRP A 187 -0.39 14.84 12.82
CA TRP A 187 0.51 14.78 13.98
C TRP A 187 1.70 13.87 13.75
N HIS A 188 1.47 12.75 13.06
CA HIS A 188 2.53 11.82 12.69
C HIS A 188 3.53 12.45 11.72
N ARG A 189 3.03 13.19 10.72
CA ARG A 189 3.85 13.93 9.75
C ARG A 189 4.70 14.98 10.45
N LEU A 190 4.13 15.75 11.38
CA LEU A 190 4.88 16.72 12.20
C LEU A 190 6.01 16.03 12.97
N ARG A 191 5.74 14.86 13.55
CA ARG A 191 6.74 14.06 14.27
C ARG A 191 7.87 13.58 13.35
N ARG A 192 7.54 13.03 12.17
CA ARG A 192 8.53 12.62 11.17
C ARG A 192 9.37 13.79 10.68
N MET A 193 8.79 14.96 10.48
CA MET A 193 9.55 16.17 10.12
C MET A 193 10.55 16.58 11.21
N LYS A 194 10.16 16.50 12.50
CA LYS A 194 11.08 16.74 13.62
C LYS A 194 12.24 15.72 13.63
N ILE A 195 11.94 14.44 13.44
CA ILE A 195 12.96 13.37 13.36
C ILE A 195 13.90 13.64 12.19
N ARG A 196 13.38 13.94 11.00
CA ARG A 196 14.19 14.26 9.82
C ARG A 196 15.08 15.49 10.02
N LYS A 197 14.57 16.53 10.69
CA LYS A 197 15.37 17.73 11.02
C LYS A 197 16.52 17.42 11.99
N LYS A 198 16.34 16.46 12.91
CA LYS A 198 17.33 16.11 13.94
C LYS A 198 18.32 15.03 13.49
N ALA A 199 17.89 14.06 12.68
CA ALA A 199 18.67 12.88 12.32
C ALA A 199 19.04 12.80 10.82
N GLY A 200 18.49 13.68 9.98
CA GLY A 200 18.71 13.69 8.54
C GLY A 200 17.90 12.65 7.77
N ASN A 201 18.38 12.27 6.59
CA ASN A 201 17.70 11.34 5.67
C ASN A 201 18.19 9.90 5.73
N ASN A 202 19.29 9.63 6.45
CA ASN A 202 19.82 8.28 6.61
C ASN A 202 18.91 7.46 7.53
N ILE A 203 18.54 6.25 7.08
CA ILE A 203 17.60 5.36 7.79
C ILE A 203 18.14 4.98 9.18
N GLU A 204 19.42 4.63 9.30
CA GLU A 204 20.02 4.22 10.57
C GLU A 204 20.04 5.36 11.59
N LYS A 205 20.46 6.55 11.17
CA LYS A 205 20.44 7.74 12.05
C LYS A 205 19.03 8.04 12.56
N ARG A 206 18.00 7.88 11.71
CA ARG A 206 16.60 8.04 12.12
C ARG A 206 16.21 6.96 13.12
N MET A 207 16.56 5.71 12.88
CA MET A 207 16.28 4.59 13.81
C MET A 207 16.95 4.80 15.16
N ASP A 208 18.23 5.20 15.20
CA ASP A 208 18.94 5.53 16.44
C ASP A 208 18.31 6.71 17.20
N TYR A 209 17.85 7.72 16.47
CA TYR A 209 17.10 8.82 17.08
C TYR A 209 15.77 8.33 17.66
N VAL A 210 15.06 7.47 16.96
CA VAL A 210 13.78 6.92 17.41
C VAL A 210 13.98 6.07 18.68
N GLU A 211 14.96 5.18 18.72
CA GLU A 211 15.27 4.40 19.92
C GLU A 211 15.54 5.29 21.13
N ARG A 212 16.40 6.30 20.98
CA ARG A 212 16.79 7.18 22.10
C ARG A 212 15.70 8.16 22.51
N ALA A 213 15.13 8.90 21.55
CA ALA A 213 14.28 10.05 21.83
C ALA A 213 12.78 9.75 21.82
N ILE A 214 12.36 8.62 21.22
CA ILE A 214 10.95 8.26 21.10
C ILE A 214 10.60 7.08 22.01
N PHE A 215 11.44 6.06 22.07
CA PHE A 215 11.22 4.88 22.90
C PHE A 215 12.02 4.89 24.20
N GLY A 216 13.08 5.68 24.30
CA GLY A 216 13.96 5.73 25.48
C GLY A 216 14.79 4.45 25.68
N ARG A 217 14.82 3.54 24.70
CA ARG A 217 15.54 2.27 24.75
C ARG A 217 15.80 1.70 23.36
N LYS A 218 16.76 0.77 23.28
CA LYS A 218 17.01 -0.03 22.08
C LYS A 218 15.86 -1.00 21.80
N PHE A 219 15.63 -1.29 20.52
CA PHE A 219 14.62 -2.25 20.07
C PHE A 219 15.08 -3.68 20.33
N LYS A 220 14.20 -4.49 20.91
CA LYS A 220 14.53 -5.86 21.36
C LYS A 220 14.22 -6.93 20.31
N SER A 221 13.30 -6.66 19.39
CA SER A 221 12.86 -7.64 18.39
C SER A 221 12.92 -7.07 16.97
N ALA A 222 13.02 -7.97 15.99
CA ALA A 222 12.91 -7.61 14.57
C ALA A 222 11.53 -7.00 14.25
N HIS A 223 10.46 -7.49 14.88
CA HIS A 223 9.12 -6.89 14.79
C HIS A 223 9.12 -5.42 15.19
N GLU A 224 9.70 -5.11 16.36
CA GLU A 224 9.75 -3.75 16.87
C GLU A 224 10.57 -2.83 15.96
N LYS A 225 11.71 -3.32 15.46
CA LYS A 225 12.55 -2.59 14.50
C LYS A 225 11.80 -2.32 13.20
N ALA A 226 11.15 -3.32 12.61
CA ALA A 226 10.42 -3.18 11.36
C ALA A 226 9.24 -2.22 11.49
N PHE A 227 8.46 -2.34 12.58
CA PHE A 227 7.38 -1.42 12.88
C PHE A 227 7.86 0.03 13.05
N ALA A 228 8.96 0.25 13.77
CA ALA A 228 9.51 1.59 13.94
C ALA A 228 10.14 2.15 12.65
N ALA A 229 10.76 1.29 11.84
CA ALA A 229 11.34 1.65 10.55
C ALA A 229 10.26 2.12 9.57
N ASP A 230 9.20 1.32 9.40
CA ASP A 230 8.03 1.67 8.60
C ASP A 230 7.42 3.00 9.07
N LYS A 231 7.20 3.13 10.38
CA LYS A 231 6.51 4.28 10.95
C LYS A 231 7.34 5.57 10.90
N TYR A 232 8.64 5.54 11.18
CA TYR A 232 9.42 6.76 11.42
C TYR A 232 10.58 6.95 10.45
N ALA A 233 11.15 5.87 9.93
CA ALA A 233 12.35 5.93 9.10
C ALA A 233 12.06 5.84 7.60
N ASN A 234 10.85 5.41 7.20
CA ASN A 234 10.47 5.28 5.80
C ASN A 234 10.85 6.53 4.98
N PRO A 235 11.53 6.41 3.83
CA PRO A 235 12.06 7.55 3.11
C PRO A 235 10.97 8.41 2.46
N TYR A 236 9.83 7.84 2.11
CA TYR A 236 8.79 8.53 1.34
C TYR A 236 7.38 8.12 1.79
N GLU A 237 6.51 9.12 1.98
CA GLU A 237 5.08 8.92 2.22
C GLU A 237 4.32 10.02 1.48
N SER A 238 3.37 9.66 0.63
CA SER A 238 2.26 10.53 0.23
C SER A 238 1.06 10.32 1.17
N TYR A 239 0.09 11.23 1.11
CA TYR A 239 -1.09 11.19 1.96
C TYR A 239 -2.32 11.48 1.13
N HIS A 240 -3.38 10.70 1.35
CA HIS A 240 -4.56 10.70 0.50
C HIS A 240 -5.83 10.93 1.30
N SER A 241 -6.82 11.54 0.64
CA SER A 241 -8.20 11.62 1.15
C SER A 241 -9.05 10.49 0.59
N VAL A 242 -10.19 10.19 1.22
CA VAL A 242 -11.12 9.20 0.68
C VAL A 242 -11.74 9.77 -0.61
N GLY A 243 -12.05 11.07 -0.65
CA GLY A 243 -12.58 11.72 -1.85
C GLY A 243 -11.65 11.65 -3.06
N GLU A 244 -10.33 11.68 -2.85
CA GLU A 244 -9.32 11.47 -3.89
C GLU A 244 -9.38 10.04 -4.44
N VAL A 245 -9.39 9.03 -3.56
CA VAL A 245 -9.50 7.61 -3.95
C VAL A 245 -10.82 7.34 -4.66
N LEU A 246 -11.93 7.93 -4.21
CA LEU A 246 -13.22 7.87 -4.91
C LEU A 246 -13.10 8.50 -6.31
N GLY A 247 -12.34 9.59 -6.47
CA GLY A 247 -12.03 10.14 -7.79
C GLY A 247 -11.19 9.19 -8.66
N TRP A 248 -10.32 8.36 -8.07
CA TRP A 248 -9.62 7.31 -8.81
C TRP A 248 -10.58 6.21 -9.25
N PHE A 249 -11.54 5.85 -8.41
CA PHE A 249 -12.58 4.87 -8.72
C PHE A 249 -13.46 5.35 -9.87
N ASP A 250 -13.94 6.60 -9.80
CA ASP A 250 -14.73 7.25 -10.86
C ASP A 250 -14.01 7.16 -12.22
N LYS A 251 -12.71 7.45 -12.26
CA LYS A 251 -11.90 7.42 -13.50
C LYS A 251 -11.61 6.01 -14.03
N ASN A 252 -11.89 4.97 -13.26
CA ASN A 252 -11.58 3.59 -13.60
C ASN A 252 -12.82 2.70 -13.56
N ASP A 253 -14.03 3.28 -13.69
CA ASP A 253 -15.31 2.55 -13.70
C ASP A 253 -15.49 1.60 -12.51
N ILE A 254 -15.16 2.08 -11.31
CA ILE A 254 -15.30 1.34 -10.06
C ILE A 254 -16.36 2.01 -9.19
N SER A 255 -17.34 1.24 -8.78
CA SER A 255 -18.37 1.68 -7.84
C SER A 255 -17.91 1.45 -6.40
N PHE A 256 -17.97 2.47 -5.55
CA PHE A 256 -17.63 2.36 -4.13
C PHE A 256 -18.51 1.32 -3.41
N THR A 257 -17.90 0.45 -2.61
CA THR A 257 -18.61 -0.55 -1.80
C THR A 257 -18.54 -0.23 -0.31
N GLY A 258 -17.36 0.17 0.20
CA GLY A 258 -17.17 0.35 1.63
C GLY A 258 -15.79 0.92 1.99
N ALA A 259 -15.67 1.35 3.24
CA ALA A 259 -14.43 1.89 3.78
C ALA A 259 -14.28 1.56 5.27
N TYR A 260 -13.03 1.41 5.71
CA TYR A 260 -12.66 1.26 7.10
C TYR A 260 -11.58 2.28 7.49
N PRO A 261 -11.78 3.12 8.52
CA PRO A 261 -13.01 3.30 9.28
C PRO A 261 -14.17 3.76 8.38
N GLN A 262 -15.41 3.51 8.81
CA GLN A 262 -16.59 3.93 8.06
C GLN A 262 -16.55 5.44 7.76
N THR A 263 -17.02 5.79 6.56
CA THR A 263 -16.98 7.14 6.01
C THR A 263 -18.37 7.55 5.53
N GLY A 264 -18.69 8.86 5.58
CA GLY A 264 -19.93 9.36 4.99
C GLY A 264 -19.96 9.11 3.48
N LYS A 265 -21.17 8.94 2.91
CA LYS A 265 -21.35 8.74 1.47
C LYS A 265 -20.92 9.99 0.68
N GLY A 266 -20.33 9.76 -0.49
CA GLY A 266 -19.88 10.81 -1.39
C GLY A 266 -18.68 11.63 -0.87
N LYS A 267 -18.16 12.53 -1.71
CA LYS A 267 -16.93 13.30 -1.43
C LYS A 267 -17.08 14.23 -0.21
N ILE A 268 -18.24 14.88 -0.06
CA ILE A 268 -18.53 15.80 1.05
C ILE A 268 -18.69 15.04 2.37
N GLY A 269 -19.48 13.96 2.39
CA GLY A 269 -19.66 13.14 3.58
C GLY A 269 -18.34 12.52 4.04
N ALA A 270 -17.51 12.08 3.10
CA ALA A 270 -16.19 11.58 3.41
C ALA A 270 -15.29 12.65 4.03
N LEU A 271 -15.25 13.86 3.47
CA LEU A 271 -14.45 14.96 4.04
C LEU A 271 -14.82 15.24 5.51
N ILE A 272 -16.12 15.34 5.83
CA ILE A 272 -16.58 15.61 7.20
C ILE A 272 -16.13 14.50 8.15
N THR A 273 -16.26 13.23 7.75
CA THR A 273 -15.82 12.11 8.59
C THR A 273 -14.31 12.08 8.78
N GLN A 274 -13.54 12.40 7.74
CA GLN A 274 -12.08 12.41 7.80
C GLN A 274 -11.53 13.55 8.67
N LEU A 275 -12.21 14.68 8.75
CA LEU A 275 -11.85 15.73 9.72
C LEU A 275 -11.98 15.23 11.16
N LYS A 276 -12.95 14.35 11.47
CA LYS A 276 -13.05 13.70 12.79
C LYS A 276 -11.89 12.72 13.06
N TRP A 277 -11.30 12.15 12.01
CA TRP A 277 -10.15 11.23 12.14
C TRP A 277 -8.87 11.94 12.56
N LEU A 278 -8.75 13.25 12.33
CA LEU A 278 -7.66 14.06 12.86
C LEU A 278 -7.60 13.96 14.40
N SER A 279 -8.75 14.19 15.05
CA SER A 279 -8.86 14.14 16.51
C SER A 279 -8.68 12.71 17.04
N ALA A 280 -9.19 11.71 16.33
CA ALA A 280 -9.03 10.30 16.68
C ALA A 280 -7.67 9.70 16.29
N ARG A 281 -6.77 10.47 15.64
CA ARG A 281 -5.46 10.04 15.13
C ARG A 281 -5.53 8.78 14.25
N LYS A 282 -6.62 8.59 13.52
CA LYS A 282 -6.79 7.45 12.59
C LYS A 282 -6.06 7.75 11.28
N GLY A 283 -4.79 7.36 11.23
CA GLY A 283 -3.87 7.69 10.15
C GLY A 283 -3.86 6.75 8.95
N PHE A 284 -4.55 5.60 9.03
CA PHE A 284 -4.65 4.63 7.94
C PHE A 284 -6.12 4.35 7.66
N PHE A 285 -6.46 4.22 6.39
CA PHE A 285 -7.83 3.92 5.96
C PHE A 285 -7.80 2.96 4.79
N ILE A 286 -8.87 2.17 4.67
CA ILE A 286 -9.12 1.20 3.62
C ILE A 286 -10.37 1.65 2.86
N VAL A 287 -10.34 1.53 1.54
CA VAL A 287 -11.48 1.77 0.66
C VAL A 287 -11.56 0.64 -0.34
N SER A 288 -12.76 0.12 -0.55
CA SER A 288 -13.02 -0.88 -1.57
C SER A 288 -14.08 -0.41 -2.55
N GLY A 289 -13.98 -0.94 -3.76
CA GLY A 289 -14.97 -0.76 -4.80
C GLY A 289 -15.08 -2.01 -5.67
N LYS A 290 -16.19 -2.07 -6.40
CA LYS A 290 -16.52 -3.11 -7.36
C LYS A 290 -16.36 -2.57 -8.77
N LYS A 291 -15.58 -3.25 -9.61
CA LYS A 291 -15.41 -2.90 -11.02
C LYS A 291 -16.74 -3.12 -11.74
N ASN A 292 -17.20 -2.12 -12.48
CA ASN A 292 -18.46 -2.22 -13.23
C ASN A 292 -18.34 -3.24 -14.38
N PRO A 293 -19.46 -3.85 -14.80
CA PRO A 293 -19.52 -4.76 -15.95
C PRO A 293 -19.04 -4.13 -17.26
#